data_AF-A0AA41SRL5-F1
#
_entry.id   AF-A0AA41SRL5-F1
#
_cell.length_a   1.000
_cell.length_b   1.000
_cell.length_c   1.000
_cell.angle_alpha   90.00
_cell.angle_beta   90.00
_cell.angle_gamma   90.00
#
_symmetry.space_group_name_H-M   'P 1'
#
loop_
_entity.id
_entity.type
_entity.pdbx_description
1 polymer ?
#
loop_
_entity_poly.entity_id
_entity_poly.type
_entity_poly.pdbx_seq_one_letter_code
_entity_poly.pdbx_strand_id
1 'polypeptide(L)'
;MPAYHSSLMDPDTKLIGNTAGLPVRSQFIGPAPRETKDTDTKVNYYVKANVFFKNYEIRNETDRTLIYITFYISECQKKLQKCNSKSQAEKETYTLGITNVLIPGEPGFPLNAIYAKPANRQEDEVM
;
A
#
# COMPACT_ATOMS: atom_id res chain seq x y z
N MET A 1 17.46 -15.44 -6.07
CA MET A 1 17.19 -14.14 -6.73
C MET A 1 16.79 -13.15 -5.65
N PRO A 2 17.18 -11.87 -5.73
CA PRO A 2 16.74 -10.85 -4.77
C PRO A 2 15.30 -10.39 -5.08
N ALA A 3 14.64 -9.76 -4.10
CA ALA A 3 13.32 -9.16 -4.28
C ALA A 3 13.40 -7.92 -5.20
N TYR A 4 12.26 -7.52 -5.77
CA TYR A 4 12.17 -6.38 -6.66
C TYR A 4 11.85 -5.10 -5.89
N HIS A 5 12.73 -4.10 -6.02
CA HIS A 5 12.59 -2.80 -5.37
C HIS A 5 11.90 -1.78 -6.28
N SER A 6 11.19 -0.83 -5.67
CA SER A 6 10.55 0.23 -6.43
C SER A 6 11.57 1.26 -6.92
N SER A 7 11.55 1.52 -8.22
CA SER A 7 12.32 2.59 -8.86
C SER A 7 11.51 3.88 -9.05
N LEU A 8 10.40 4.04 -8.32
CA LEU A 8 9.45 5.16 -8.44
C LEU A 8 9.77 6.32 -7.49
N MET A 9 10.91 6.28 -6.82
CA MET A 9 11.30 7.34 -5.91
C MET A 9 11.87 8.52 -6.70
N ASP A 10 11.11 9.61 -6.73
CA ASP A 10 11.56 10.92 -7.24
C ASP A 10 12.02 11.82 -6.07
N PRO A 11 12.95 12.76 -6.28
CA PRO A 11 13.42 13.68 -5.24
C PRO A 11 12.29 14.50 -4.58
N ASP A 12 11.23 14.76 -5.34
CA ASP A 12 10.06 15.53 -4.89
C ASP A 12 8.97 14.66 -4.24
N THR A 13 9.24 13.37 -4.03
CA THR A 13 8.26 12.44 -3.42
C THR A 13 7.98 12.85 -1.99
N LYS A 14 6.72 13.19 -1.70
CA LYS A 14 6.29 13.51 -0.33
C LYS A 14 6.32 12.26 0.54
N LEU A 15 6.83 12.40 1.74
CA LEU A 15 6.83 11.34 2.74
C LEU A 15 5.69 11.56 3.75
N ILE A 16 5.07 10.46 4.16
CA ILE A 16 4.09 10.40 5.25
C ILE A 16 4.64 9.36 6.22
N GLY A 17 5.05 9.80 7.41
CA GLY A 17 5.87 9.02 8.34
C GLY A 17 7.19 8.62 7.69
N ASN A 18 7.43 7.31 7.62
CA ASN A 18 8.56 6.74 6.90
C ASN A 18 8.17 6.06 5.58
N THR A 19 6.97 6.34 5.06
CA THR A 19 6.45 5.80 3.79
C THR A 19 6.40 6.88 2.71
N ALA A 20 6.51 6.46 1.45
CA ALA A 20 6.41 7.38 0.32
C ALA A 20 4.96 7.51 -0.15
N GLY A 21 4.47 8.76 -0.21
CA GLY A 21 3.18 9.11 -0.82
C GLY A 21 3.28 9.07 -2.34
N LEU A 22 3.19 7.87 -2.91
CA LEU A 22 3.30 7.67 -4.36
C LEU A 22 2.11 8.29 -5.11
N PRO A 23 2.34 8.88 -6.29
CA PRO A 23 1.25 9.36 -7.10
C PRO A 23 0.46 8.17 -7.65
N VAL A 24 -0.87 8.28 -7.67
CA VAL A 24 -1.79 7.22 -8.14
C VAL A 24 -2.83 7.78 -9.09
N ARG A 25 -3.28 6.98 -10.05
CA ARG A 25 -4.38 7.35 -10.95
C ARG A 25 -5.70 6.87 -10.35
N SER A 26 -6.28 7.69 -9.49
CA SER A 26 -7.53 7.38 -8.80
C SER A 26 -8.61 8.43 -9.06
N GLN A 27 -9.87 7.99 -9.10
CA GLN A 27 -11.05 8.87 -9.05
C GLN A 27 -11.50 9.13 -7.60
N PHE A 28 -10.95 8.39 -6.63
CA PHE A 28 -11.23 8.59 -5.22
C PHE A 28 -10.51 9.83 -4.68
N ILE A 29 -11.16 10.52 -3.76
CA ILE A 29 -10.58 11.68 -3.07
C ILE A 29 -9.59 11.16 -2.03
N GLY A 30 -8.38 11.70 -2.04
CA GLY A 30 -7.34 11.33 -1.08
C GLY A 30 -6.14 12.27 -1.16
N PRO A 31 -5.20 12.15 -0.20
CA PRO A 31 -4.01 13.00 -0.11
C PRO A 31 -2.92 12.66 -1.15
N ALA A 32 -3.07 11.53 -1.86
CA ALA A 32 -2.11 11.08 -2.84
C ALA A 32 -2.06 12.03 -4.06
N PRO A 33 -0.86 12.39 -4.55
CA PRO A 33 -0.72 13.19 -5.77
C PRO A 33 -1.36 12.49 -6.98
N ARG A 34 -1.95 13.26 -7.90
CA ARG A 34 -2.53 12.70 -9.12
C ARG A 34 -1.44 12.39 -10.14
N GLU A 35 -1.39 11.13 -10.57
CA GLU A 35 -0.46 10.67 -11.61
C GLU A 35 -1.11 10.71 -13.01
N THR A 36 -0.33 11.05 -14.04
CA THR A 36 -0.71 10.88 -15.47
C THR A 36 0.02 9.74 -16.18
N LYS A 37 1.06 9.17 -15.55
CA LYS A 37 1.86 8.04 -16.03
C LYS A 37 1.33 6.69 -15.51
N ASP A 38 1.72 5.58 -16.17
CA ASP A 38 1.32 4.20 -15.84
C ASP A 38 2.01 3.63 -14.58
N THR A 39 1.93 4.35 -13.46
CA THR A 39 2.53 3.94 -12.17
C THR A 39 1.82 2.72 -11.58
N ASP A 40 0.49 2.63 -11.74
CA ASP A 40 -0.33 1.53 -11.18
C ASP A 40 0.01 0.16 -11.78
N THR A 41 0.32 0.11 -13.08
CA THR A 41 0.67 -1.13 -13.79
C THR A 41 1.97 -1.74 -13.25
N LYS A 42 2.93 -0.89 -12.86
CA LYS A 42 4.23 -1.33 -12.34
C LYS A 42 4.11 -1.91 -10.93
N VAL A 43 3.27 -1.32 -10.07
CA VAL A 43 3.04 -1.81 -8.71
C VAL A 43 2.48 -3.24 -8.72
N ASN A 44 1.49 -3.53 -9.57
CA ASN A 44 0.91 -4.87 -9.69
C ASN A 44 1.97 -5.92 -10.10
N TYR A 45 2.87 -5.56 -11.02
CA TYR A 45 3.97 -6.45 -11.42
C TYR A 45 4.89 -6.77 -10.23
N TYR A 46 5.29 -5.76 -9.46
CA TYR A 46 6.13 -5.95 -8.29
C TYR A 46 5.46 -6.80 -7.21
N VAL A 47 4.17 -6.57 -6.94
CA VAL A 47 3.40 -7.35 -5.96
C VAL A 47 3.41 -8.84 -6.34
N LYS A 48 3.14 -9.17 -7.61
CA LYS A 48 3.11 -10.57 -8.08
C LYS A 48 4.46 -11.26 -7.98
N ALA A 49 5.55 -10.52 -8.20
CA ALA A 49 6.88 -11.08 -8.07
C ALA A 49 7.30 -11.21 -6.60
N ASN A 50 6.99 -10.20 -5.79
CA ASN A 50 7.48 -10.08 -4.41
C ASN A 50 6.76 -10.99 -3.41
N VAL A 51 5.54 -11.44 -3.70
CA VAL A 51 4.76 -12.32 -2.79
C VAL A 51 5.45 -13.66 -2.48
N PHE A 52 6.36 -14.12 -3.33
CA PHE A 52 7.09 -15.38 -3.13
C PHE A 52 8.31 -15.26 -2.21
N PHE A 53 8.75 -14.03 -1.91
CA PHE A 53 9.95 -13.81 -1.10
C PHE A 53 9.60 -13.74 0.38
N LYS A 54 10.35 -14.50 1.19
CA LYS A 54 10.22 -14.47 2.66
C LYS A 54 10.92 -13.28 3.30
N ASN A 55 11.98 -12.79 2.67
CA ASN A 55 12.81 -11.70 3.14
C ASN A 55 12.79 -10.57 2.12
N TYR A 56 12.61 -9.34 2.60
CA TYR A 56 12.66 -8.14 1.78
C TYR A 56 13.55 -7.10 2.49
N GLU A 57 14.62 -6.68 1.82
CA GLU A 57 15.50 -5.62 2.32
C GLU A 57 14.89 -4.26 2.00
N ILE A 58 14.72 -3.37 2.97
CA ILE A 58 14.10 -2.08 2.72
C ILE A 58 15.20 -1.09 2.34
N ARG A 59 15.23 -0.67 1.08
CA ARG A 59 16.25 0.27 0.58
C ARG A 59 15.78 1.71 0.61
N ASN A 60 14.48 1.91 0.42
CA ASN A 60 13.88 3.23 0.37
C ASN A 60 12.48 3.27 0.99
N GLU A 61 11.93 4.47 1.15
CA GLU A 61 10.59 4.73 1.67
C GLU A 61 9.51 4.16 0.74
N THR A 62 9.80 4.10 -0.56
CA THR A 62 8.90 3.54 -1.58
C THR A 62 8.72 2.03 -1.43
N ASP A 63 9.76 1.32 -1.01
CA ASP A 63 9.71 -0.11 -0.71
C ASP A 63 8.74 -0.37 0.46
N ARG A 64 8.71 0.52 1.46
CA ARG A 64 7.72 0.41 2.54
C ARG A 64 6.30 0.55 1.98
N THR A 65 6.04 1.54 1.13
CA THR A 65 4.74 1.66 0.45
C THR A 65 4.38 0.41 -0.36
N LEU A 66 5.35 -0.18 -1.07
CA LEU A 66 5.15 -1.41 -1.85
C LEU A 66 4.83 -2.63 -0.98
N ILE A 67 5.50 -2.78 0.17
CA ILE A 67 5.22 -3.84 1.15
C ILE A 67 3.79 -3.69 1.68
N TYR A 68 3.39 -2.48 2.04
CA TYR A 68 2.04 -2.20 2.52
C TYR A 68 0.97 -2.56 1.48
N ILE A 69 1.16 -2.15 0.22
CA ILE A 69 0.26 -2.49 -0.89
C ILE A 69 0.20 -4.01 -1.10
N THR A 70 1.33 -4.72 -1.00
CA THR A 70 1.38 -6.18 -1.14
C THR A 70 0.56 -6.87 -0.05
N PHE A 71 0.67 -6.39 1.19
CA PHE A 71 -0.13 -6.89 2.31
C PHE A 71 -1.63 -6.61 2.10
N TYR A 72 -1.98 -5.39 1.71
CA TYR A 72 -3.37 -5.00 1.44
C TYR A 72 -4.00 -5.82 0.31
N ILE A 73 -3.27 -6.06 -0.78
CA ILE A 73 -3.73 -6.92 -1.89
C ILE A 73 -3.98 -8.35 -1.40
N SER A 74 -3.14 -8.87 -0.50
CA SER A 74 -3.32 -10.19 0.08
C SER A 74 -4.60 -10.28 0.92
N GLU A 75 -4.92 -9.24 1.70
CA GLU A 75 -6.18 -9.15 2.44
C GLU A 75 -7.40 -9.04 1.52
N CYS A 76 -7.32 -8.21 0.47
CA CYS A 76 -8.34 -8.15 -0.57
C CYS A 76 -8.59 -9.53 -1.20
N GLN A 77 -7.53 -10.27 -1.53
CA GLN A 77 -7.64 -11.61 -2.11
C GLN A 77 -8.33 -12.61 -1.18
N LYS A 78 -8.02 -12.60 0.13
CA LYS A 78 -8.71 -13.45 1.13
C LYS A 78 -10.21 -13.18 1.19
N LYS A 79 -10.62 -11.92 1.02
CA LYS A 79 -12.04 -11.55 0.99
C LYS A 79 -12.69 -11.98 -0.33
N LEU A 80 -12.02 -11.69 -1.45
CA LEU A 80 -12.46 -12.04 -2.80
C LEU A 80 -12.65 -13.55 -3.01
N GLN A 81 -11.86 -14.40 -2.34
CA GLN A 81 -12.01 -15.85 -2.39
C GLN A 81 -13.40 -16.35 -1.95
N LYS A 82 -14.15 -15.56 -1.17
CA LYS A 82 -15.50 -15.90 -0.69
C LYS A 82 -16.62 -15.32 -1.56
N CYS A 83 -16.30 -14.45 -2.52
CA CYS A 83 -17.28 -13.81 -3.38
C CYS A 83 -17.60 -14.69 -4.60
N ASN A 84 -18.88 -14.77 -4.96
CA ASN A 84 -19.33 -15.59 -6.10
C ASN A 84 -19.60 -14.76 -7.37
N SER A 85 -19.53 -13.43 -7.28
CA SER A 85 -19.77 -12.53 -8.42
C SER A 85 -18.87 -11.30 -8.37
N LYS A 86 -18.59 -10.74 -9.54
CA LYS A 86 -17.80 -9.50 -9.66
C LYS A 86 -18.42 -8.33 -8.91
N SER A 87 -19.75 -8.17 -8.99
CA SER A 87 -20.45 -7.08 -8.29
C SER A 87 -20.35 -7.21 -6.76
N GLN A 88 -20.42 -8.43 -6.23
CA GLN A 88 -20.21 -8.67 -4.80
C GLN A 88 -18.77 -8.36 -4.40
N ALA A 89 -17.80 -8.81 -5.19
CA ALA A 89 -16.38 -8.52 -4.99
C ALA A 89 -16.08 -7.02 -4.94
N GLU A 90 -16.66 -6.23 -5.84
CA GLU A 90 -16.50 -4.78 -5.85
C GLU A 90 -17.03 -4.12 -4.56
N LYS A 91 -18.23 -4.53 -4.11
CA LYS A 91 -18.83 -4.01 -2.85
C LYS A 91 -18.03 -4.40 -1.62
N GLU A 92 -17.58 -5.65 -1.53
CA GLU A 92 -16.79 -6.12 -0.39
C GLU A 92 -15.42 -5.45 -0.34
N THR A 93 -14.76 -5.27 -1.49
CA THR A 93 -13.46 -4.57 -1.57
C THR A 93 -13.61 -3.09 -1.21
N TYR A 94 -14.68 -2.44 -1.67
CA TYR A 94 -14.98 -1.06 -1.28
C TYR A 94 -15.20 -0.92 0.23
N THR A 95 -15.98 -1.84 0.81
CA THR A 95 -16.22 -1.86 2.27
C THR A 95 -14.93 -2.10 3.05
N LEU A 96 -14.06 -2.98 2.56
CA LEU A 96 -12.75 -3.26 3.17
C LEU A 96 -11.88 -2.01 3.24
N GLY A 97 -11.82 -1.24 2.16
CA GLY A 97 -11.04 0.01 2.08
C GLY A 97 -11.52 1.13 3.01
N ILE A 98 -12.75 1.02 3.54
CA ILE A 98 -13.30 1.99 4.50
C ILE A 98 -13.14 1.51 5.94
N THR A 99 -13.30 0.20 6.18
CA THR A 99 -13.53 -0.32 7.53
C THR A 99 -12.31 -0.96 8.20
N ASN A 100 -11.35 -1.47 7.42
CA ASN A 100 -10.21 -2.22 7.94
C ASN A 100 -8.90 -1.74 7.31
N VAL A 101 -8.60 -0.46 7.48
CA VAL A 101 -7.28 0.09 7.15
C VAL A 101 -6.41 -0.06 8.39
N LEU A 102 -5.37 -0.88 8.30
CA LEU A 102 -4.43 -1.10 9.41
C LEU A 102 -3.33 -0.04 9.34
N ILE A 103 -3.30 0.85 10.32
CA ILE A 103 -2.35 1.96 10.36
C ILE A 103 -1.14 1.56 11.25
N PRO A 104 0.10 1.90 10.83
CA PRO A 104 1.27 1.76 11.69
C PRO A 104 1.10 2.44 13.05
N GLY A 105 1.29 1.68 14.12
CA GLY A 105 1.11 2.11 15.50
C GLY A 105 -0.12 1.50 16.19
N GLU A 106 -1.08 0.95 15.44
CA GLU A 106 -2.26 0.31 16.00
C GLU A 106 -2.02 -1.14 16.45
N PRO A 107 -2.75 -1.62 17.48
CA PRO A 107 -2.75 -3.02 17.88
C PRO A 107 -3.41 -3.87 16.78
N GLY A 108 -2.58 -4.46 15.92
CA GLY A 108 -3.04 -5.26 14.78
C GLY A 108 -2.17 -5.11 13.54
N PHE A 109 -1.36 -4.04 13.46
CA PHE A 109 -0.41 -3.86 12.36
C PHE A 109 0.83 -4.75 12.56
N PRO A 110 1.08 -5.74 11.68
CA PRO A 110 2.11 -6.75 11.90
C PRO A 110 3.55 -6.24 11.77
N LEU A 111 3.75 -5.06 11.16
CA LEU A 111 5.08 -4.52 10.82
C LEU A 111 5.45 -3.25 11.60
N ASN A 112 4.92 -3.10 12.83
CA ASN A 112 5.18 -1.91 13.67
C ASN A 112 6.66 -1.64 13.97
N ALA A 113 7.53 -2.64 13.88
CA ALA A 113 8.99 -2.46 14.06
C ALA A 113 9.66 -1.77 12.86
N ILE A 114 8.99 -1.75 11.70
CA ILE A 114 9.53 -1.28 10.42
C ILE A 114 8.89 0.04 9.98
N TYR A 115 7.63 0.26 10.38
CA TYR A 115 6.88 1.46 10.04
C TYR A 115 6.88 2.44 11.21
N ALA A 116 7.05 3.71 10.90
CA ALA A 116 6.93 4.77 11.88
C ALA A 116 5.44 5.00 12.18
N LYS A 117 5.09 5.09 13.46
CA LYS A 117 3.79 5.60 13.88
C LYS A 117 3.65 7.08 13.48
N PRO A 118 2.44 7.57 13.20
CA PRO A 118 2.22 8.99 12.96
C PRO A 118 2.66 9.81 14.18
N ALA A 119 3.42 10.87 13.94
CA ALA A 119 4.02 11.70 15.00
C ALA A 119 3.03 12.72 15.56
N ASN A 120 2.05 13.14 14.77
CA ASN A 120 1.04 14.11 15.14
C ASN A 120 -0.32 13.77 14.52
N ARG A 121 -1.38 14.41 15.02
CA ARG A 121 -2.75 14.19 14.54
C ARG A 121 -2.95 14.52 13.06
N GLN A 122 -2.21 15.48 12.52
CA GLN A 122 -2.32 15.85 11.12
C GLN A 122 -1.75 14.75 10.20
N GLU A 123 -0.66 14.11 10.62
CA GLU A 123 -0.07 12.98 9.93
C GLU A 123 -0.94 11.73 10.06
N ASP A 124 -1.55 11.52 11.23
CA ASP A 124 -2.53 10.46 11.49
C ASP A 124 -3.77 10.59 10.59
N GLU A 125 -4.26 11.81 10.35
CA GLU A 125 -5.39 12.08 9.44
C GLU A 125 -5.03 11.97 7.95
N VAL A 126 -3.74 12.03 7.60
CA VAL A 126 -3.24 11.98 6.20
C VAL A 126 -2.78 10.58 5.79
N MET A 127 -2.41 9.74 6.76
CA MET A 127 -1.94 8.36 6.55
C MET A 127 -3.08 7.40 6.18
#